data_AF-A0A4V2G6M2-F1
#
_entry.id   AF-A0A4V2G6M2-F1
#
_cell.length_a   1.000
_cell.length_b   1.000
_cell.length_c   1.000
_cell.angle_alpha   90.00
_cell.angle_beta   90.00
_cell.angle_gamma   90.00
#
_symmetry.space_group_name_H-M   'P 1'
#
loop_
_entity.id
_entity.type
_entity.pdbx_description
1 polymer ?
#
loop_
_entity_poly.entity_id
_entity_poly.type
_entity_poly.pdbx_seq_one_letter_code
_entity_poly.pdbx_strand_id
1 'polypeptide(L)'
;MTSLAVRRVAGWHRPLVVFAALMGVAALATLVGIVADPRVLTGVPIWLKPFKFAVSFGVYTLTIAWMLSLLPRRSRLAEWAATAIVATAAVEMAVIVGQVVRGQTSHYNETTPLNAALWQAMGTAIMVLFAAQFVVTAVLLRQRQADRVAGYGLRLGLGLSLLGLAAAIPMVLPTAAPDTPGIAGAHSVGVPDGGPGLPLVGWSTVGGDLRVGHFVGLHALQALPLLALLLGRFAGHLDEAVRARLMLVAGAAYGGLTVLLTWQALRGQPLLRPDGLTLAAFGVLAAATVAATVAVLRGEGGKDREGRAWVAQEARR
;
A
#
# COMPACT_ATOMS: atom_id res chain seq x y z
N MET A 1 2.77 -23.67 -18.08
CA MET A 1 1.88 -22.51 -17.81
C MET A 1 0.72 -22.96 -16.91
N THR A 2 0.92 -22.99 -15.59
CA THR A 2 -0.22 -22.98 -14.67
C THR A 2 -0.72 -21.55 -14.63
N SER A 3 -1.75 -21.28 -15.43
CA SER A 3 -2.63 -20.13 -15.27
C SER A 3 -2.89 -19.95 -13.77
N LEU A 4 -2.65 -18.74 -13.25
CA LEU A 4 -3.19 -18.30 -11.96
C LEU A 4 -4.71 -18.22 -12.09
N ALA A 5 -5.35 -19.39 -12.22
CA ALA A 5 -6.78 -19.53 -12.26
C ALA A 5 -7.28 -19.15 -10.86
N VAL A 6 -7.76 -17.91 -10.75
CA VAL A 6 -8.48 -17.42 -9.57
C VAL A 6 -9.53 -18.47 -9.24
N ARG A 7 -9.36 -19.16 -8.10
CA ARG A 7 -10.40 -20.08 -7.61
C ARG A 7 -11.69 -19.27 -7.47
N ARG A 8 -12.84 -19.88 -7.83
CA ARG A 8 -14.16 -19.25 -7.65
C ARG A 8 -14.27 -18.67 -6.23
N VAL A 9 -14.87 -17.48 -6.12
CA VAL A 9 -15.05 -16.72 -4.85
C VAL A 9 -15.63 -17.58 -3.72
N ALA A 10 -16.42 -18.60 -4.05
CA ALA A 10 -16.97 -19.58 -3.10
C ALA A 10 -15.91 -20.28 -2.20
N GLY A 11 -14.63 -20.30 -2.60
CA GLY A 11 -13.53 -20.86 -1.81
C GLY A 11 -12.76 -19.87 -0.94
N TRP A 12 -13.12 -18.58 -0.93
CA TRP A 12 -12.39 -17.55 -0.20
C TRP A 12 -12.65 -17.59 1.31
N HIS A 13 -11.72 -17.03 2.09
CA HIS A 13 -11.82 -16.98 3.55
C HIS A 13 -13.04 -16.15 3.97
N ARG A 14 -14.08 -16.83 4.50
CA ARG A 14 -15.39 -16.24 4.77
C ARG A 14 -15.35 -14.95 5.62
N PRO A 15 -14.60 -14.89 6.74
CA PRO A 15 -14.50 -13.65 7.52
C PRO A 15 -14.03 -12.43 6.72
N LEU A 16 -13.06 -12.61 5.82
CA LEU A 16 -12.54 -11.50 5.00
C LEU A 16 -13.60 -11.01 4.00
N VAL A 17 -14.31 -11.93 3.35
CA VAL A 17 -15.35 -11.58 2.37
C VAL A 17 -16.55 -10.91 3.04
N VAL A 18 -17.00 -11.42 4.19
CA VAL A 18 -18.08 -10.82 4.96
C VAL A 18 -17.68 -9.42 5.44
N PHE A 19 -16.47 -9.27 5.98
CA PHE A 19 -15.98 -7.97 6.41
C PHE A 19 -15.88 -6.98 5.24
N ALA A 20 -15.39 -7.41 4.08
CA ALA A 20 -15.36 -6.56 2.88
C ALA A 20 -16.76 -6.09 2.45
N ALA A 21 -17.78 -6.96 2.52
CA ALA A 21 -19.16 -6.59 2.23
C ALA A 21 -19.69 -5.57 3.26
N LEU A 22 -19.43 -5.77 4.55
CA LEU A 22 -19.78 -4.81 5.60
C LEU A 22 -19.09 -3.46 5.40
N MET A 23 -17.83 -3.46 4.96
CA MET A 23 -17.13 -2.23 4.59
C MET A 23 -17.74 -1.56 3.36
N GLY A 24 -18.26 -2.31 2.39
CA GLY A 24 -19.05 -1.76 1.28
C GLY A 24 -20.31 -1.03 1.76
N VAL A 25 -21.05 -1.64 2.69
CA VAL A 25 -22.22 -1.00 3.32
C VAL A 25 -21.82 0.24 4.12
N ALA A 26 -20.74 0.15 4.90
CA ALA A 26 -20.22 1.29 5.66
C ALA A 26 -19.75 2.44 4.75
N ALA A 27 -19.14 2.14 3.61
CA ALA A 27 -18.76 3.15 2.62
C ALA A 27 -19.99 3.88 2.08
N LEU A 28 -21.08 3.16 1.75
CA LEU A 28 -22.33 3.80 1.31
C LEU A 28 -22.95 4.66 2.42
N ALA A 29 -23.00 4.17 3.67
CA ALA A 29 -23.55 4.91 4.79
C ALA A 29 -22.75 6.18 5.10
N THR A 30 -21.43 6.09 5.10
CA THR A 30 -20.54 7.23 5.36
C THR A 30 -20.52 8.22 4.19
N LEU A 31 -20.76 7.76 2.95
CA LEU A 31 -20.97 8.64 1.80
C LEU A 31 -22.24 9.48 1.96
N VAL A 32 -23.33 8.90 2.45
CA VAL A 32 -24.54 9.67 2.82
C VAL A 32 -24.19 10.66 3.94
N GLY A 33 -23.42 10.24 4.94
CA GLY A 33 -22.95 11.10 6.03
C GLY A 33 -22.15 12.32 5.54
N ILE A 34 -21.32 12.19 4.50
CA ILE A 34 -20.57 13.32 3.91
C ILE A 34 -21.50 14.43 3.41
N VAL A 35 -22.69 14.07 2.91
CA VAL A 35 -23.65 15.03 2.34
C VAL A 35 -24.67 15.49 3.38
N ALA A 36 -25.08 14.60 4.29
CA ALA A 36 -26.16 14.84 5.23
C ALA A 36 -25.72 15.48 6.57
N ASP A 37 -24.45 15.31 6.97
CA ASP A 37 -23.93 15.85 8.23
C ASP A 37 -22.98 17.03 7.94
N PRO A 38 -23.36 18.27 8.33
CA PRO A 38 -22.57 19.46 8.03
C PRO A 38 -21.30 19.58 8.88
N ARG A 39 -21.08 18.69 9.86
CA ARG A 39 -19.91 18.76 10.74
C ARG A 39 -18.62 18.57 9.96
N VAL A 40 -17.66 19.43 10.25
CA VAL A 40 -16.31 19.41 9.71
C VAL A 40 -15.35 19.06 10.83
N LEU A 41 -14.38 18.19 10.54
CA LEU A 41 -13.30 17.84 11.45
C LEU A 41 -11.99 17.91 10.67
N THR A 42 -11.00 18.64 11.19
CA THR A 42 -9.70 18.85 10.51
C THR A 42 -9.86 19.39 9.07
N GLY A 43 -10.77 20.35 8.88
CA GLY A 43 -10.96 21.04 7.59
C GLY A 43 -11.72 20.25 6.51
N VAL A 44 -12.22 19.03 6.80
CA VAL A 44 -12.97 18.19 5.85
C VAL A 44 -14.26 17.65 6.48
N PRO A 45 -15.26 17.21 5.67
CA PRO A 45 -16.47 16.57 6.18
C PRO A 45 -16.13 15.42 7.13
N ILE A 46 -16.76 15.38 8.30
CA ILE A 46 -16.34 14.48 9.38
C ILE A 46 -16.41 12.99 9.00
N TRP A 47 -17.34 12.62 8.12
CA TRP A 47 -17.52 11.26 7.61
C TRP A 47 -16.54 10.85 6.50
N LEU A 48 -15.75 11.79 5.98
CA LEU A 48 -14.80 11.51 4.89
C LEU A 48 -13.71 10.53 5.33
N LYS A 49 -13.25 10.58 6.58
CA LYS A 49 -12.27 9.60 7.11
C LYS A 49 -12.87 8.19 7.19
N PRO A 50 -14.02 7.96 7.87
CA PRO A 50 -14.72 6.67 7.83
C PRO A 50 -14.92 6.12 6.42
N PHE A 51 -15.33 6.95 5.46
CA PHE A 51 -15.51 6.54 4.07
C PHE A 51 -14.23 5.97 3.46
N LYS A 52 -13.11 6.70 3.58
CA LYS A 52 -11.81 6.23 3.07
C LYS A 52 -11.37 4.93 3.73
N PHE A 53 -11.53 4.80 5.04
CA PHE A 53 -11.15 3.59 5.77
C PHE A 53 -12.03 2.40 5.39
N ALA A 54 -13.34 2.60 5.20
CA ALA A 54 -14.24 1.57 4.73
C ALA A 54 -13.82 1.06 3.34
N VAL A 55 -13.62 1.96 2.37
CA VAL A 55 -13.16 1.58 1.02
C VAL A 55 -11.81 0.85 1.08
N SER A 56 -10.84 1.41 1.82
CA SER A 56 -9.51 0.84 1.98
C SER A 56 -9.57 -0.57 2.58
N PHE A 57 -10.26 -0.75 3.71
CA PHE A 57 -10.39 -2.04 4.37
C PHE A 57 -11.15 -3.07 3.52
N GLY A 58 -12.15 -2.64 2.75
CA GLY A 58 -12.84 -3.50 1.79
C GLY A 58 -11.88 -4.05 0.73
N VAL A 59 -11.16 -3.16 0.03
CA VAL A 59 -10.17 -3.54 -0.99
C VAL A 59 -9.04 -4.38 -0.39
N TYR A 60 -8.56 -3.97 0.78
CA TYR A 60 -7.49 -4.65 1.51
C TYR A 60 -7.86 -6.09 1.86
N THR A 61 -9.00 -6.31 2.51
CA THR A 61 -9.42 -7.65 2.91
C THR A 61 -9.73 -8.57 1.72
N LEU A 62 -10.24 -8.02 0.61
CA LEU A 62 -10.35 -8.76 -0.66
C LEU A 62 -8.98 -9.11 -1.24
N THR A 63 -7.98 -8.22 -1.11
CA THR A 63 -6.60 -8.50 -1.52
C THR A 63 -6.04 -9.68 -0.72
N ILE A 64 -6.23 -9.70 0.61
CA ILE A 64 -5.78 -10.80 1.46
C ILE A 64 -6.51 -12.10 1.14
N ALA A 65 -7.82 -12.04 0.90
CA ALA A 65 -8.61 -13.20 0.50
C ALA A 65 -8.12 -13.78 -0.84
N TRP A 66 -7.81 -12.91 -1.80
CA TRP A 66 -7.17 -13.28 -3.06
C TRP A 66 -5.80 -13.93 -2.83
N MET A 67 -4.92 -13.33 -2.02
CA MET A 67 -3.60 -13.90 -1.70
C MET A 67 -3.69 -15.29 -1.06
N LEU A 68 -4.64 -15.50 -0.14
CA LEU A 68 -4.90 -16.82 0.46
C LEU A 68 -5.35 -17.85 -0.58
N SER A 69 -6.13 -17.42 -1.59
CA SER A 69 -6.59 -18.31 -2.67
C SER A 69 -5.45 -18.84 -3.55
N LEU A 70 -4.28 -18.18 -3.52
CA LEU A 70 -3.07 -18.60 -4.23
C LEU A 70 -2.34 -19.74 -3.52
N LEU A 71 -2.68 -20.06 -2.27
CA LEU A 71 -2.05 -21.15 -1.55
C LEU A 71 -2.45 -22.52 -2.17
N PRO A 72 -1.48 -23.41 -2.46
CA PRO A 72 -1.78 -24.74 -3.00
C PRO A 72 -2.64 -25.59 -2.06
N ARG A 73 -2.41 -25.42 -0.74
CA ARG A 73 -3.13 -26.07 0.34
C ARG A 73 -3.49 -25.03 1.41
N ARG A 74 -4.60 -25.28 2.13
CA ARG A 74 -5.02 -24.42 3.24
C ARG A 74 -3.92 -24.37 4.31
N SER A 75 -3.74 -23.20 4.92
CA SER A 75 -2.80 -23.00 6.02
C SER A 75 -3.54 -22.40 7.20
N ARG A 76 -3.67 -23.16 8.30
CA ARG A 76 -4.32 -22.67 9.52
C ARG A 76 -3.65 -21.38 10.00
N LEU A 77 -2.33 -21.31 9.98
CA LEU A 77 -1.59 -20.11 10.40
C LEU A 77 -1.98 -18.86 9.59
N ALA A 78 -2.13 -19.00 8.27
CA ALA A 78 -2.55 -17.88 7.42
C ALA A 78 -4.04 -17.52 7.62
N GLU A 79 -4.90 -18.50 7.91
CA GLU A 79 -6.32 -18.28 8.22
C GLU A 79 -6.51 -17.60 9.59
N TRP A 80 -5.73 -17.98 10.61
CA TRP A 80 -5.69 -17.31 11.89
C TRP A 80 -5.22 -15.86 11.75
N ALA A 81 -4.13 -15.64 11.01
CA ALA A 81 -3.65 -14.30 10.70
C ALA A 81 -4.70 -13.47 9.95
N ALA A 82 -5.37 -14.04 8.95
CA ALA A 82 -6.47 -13.40 8.25
C ALA A 82 -7.65 -13.02 9.16
N THR A 83 -7.95 -13.87 10.14
CA THR A 83 -8.99 -13.58 11.14
C THR A 83 -8.55 -12.46 12.08
N ALA A 84 -7.27 -12.43 12.49
CA ALA A 84 -6.71 -11.34 13.29
C ALA A 84 -6.75 -9.99 12.54
N ILE A 85 -6.50 -10.00 11.22
CA ILE A 85 -6.67 -8.82 10.35
C ILE A 85 -8.10 -8.30 10.41
N VAL A 86 -9.11 -9.18 10.27
CA VAL A 86 -10.52 -8.77 10.33
C VAL A 86 -10.87 -8.20 11.70
N ALA A 87 -10.44 -8.86 12.79
CA ALA A 87 -10.73 -8.40 14.15
C ALA A 87 -10.12 -7.01 14.43
N THR A 88 -8.86 -6.81 14.08
CA THR A 88 -8.17 -5.52 14.27
C THR A 88 -8.73 -4.42 13.38
N ALA A 89 -9.03 -4.71 12.11
CA ALA A 89 -9.70 -3.75 11.22
C ALA A 89 -11.11 -3.37 11.71
N ALA A 90 -11.83 -4.30 12.35
CA ALA A 90 -13.12 -4.01 12.96
C ALA A 90 -12.98 -3.07 14.18
N VAL A 91 -11.96 -3.29 15.02
CA VAL A 91 -11.64 -2.37 16.14
C VAL A 91 -11.31 -0.98 15.62
N GLU A 92 -10.43 -0.88 14.62
CA GLU A 92 -10.09 0.38 13.95
C GLU A 92 -11.34 1.12 13.46
N MET A 93 -12.20 0.43 12.72
CA MET A 93 -13.42 1.05 12.18
C MET A 93 -14.39 1.48 13.28
N ALA A 94 -14.54 0.68 14.35
CA ALA A 94 -15.37 1.02 15.49
C ALA A 94 -14.88 2.29 16.20
N VAL A 95 -13.56 2.40 16.44
CA VAL A 95 -12.97 3.59 17.06
C VAL A 95 -13.09 4.82 16.15
N ILE A 96 -12.81 4.67 14.85
CA ILE A 96 -12.93 5.76 13.88
C ILE A 96 -14.35 6.31 13.82
N VAL A 97 -15.36 5.44 13.68
CA VAL A 97 -16.76 5.85 13.64
C VAL A 97 -17.20 6.43 14.99
N GLY A 98 -16.83 5.79 16.10
CA GLY A 98 -17.16 6.27 17.44
C GLY A 98 -16.61 7.67 17.72
N GLN A 99 -15.37 7.95 17.31
CA GLN A 99 -14.76 9.26 17.44
C GLN A 99 -15.42 10.31 16.53
N VAL A 100 -15.80 9.93 15.30
CA VAL A 100 -16.58 10.81 14.41
C VAL A 100 -17.93 11.18 15.02
N VAL A 101 -18.65 10.21 15.61
CA VAL A 101 -19.93 10.50 16.29
C VAL A 101 -19.72 11.51 17.42
N ARG A 102 -18.62 11.38 18.17
CA ARG A 102 -18.21 12.30 19.25
C ARG A 102 -17.66 13.65 18.77
N GLY A 103 -17.49 13.87 17.47
CA GLY A 103 -16.90 15.11 16.94
C GLY A 103 -15.40 15.23 17.20
N GLN A 104 -14.69 14.12 17.33
CA GLN A 104 -13.30 14.06 17.81
C GLN A 104 -12.39 13.36 16.80
N THR A 105 -11.11 13.74 16.78
CA THR A 105 -10.09 13.03 16.00
C THR A 105 -9.77 11.68 16.65
N SER A 106 -9.62 10.64 15.83
CA SER A 106 -9.26 9.29 16.33
C SER A 106 -7.74 9.05 16.40
N HIS A 107 -6.95 9.74 15.58
CA HIS A 107 -5.50 9.64 15.59
C HIS A 107 -4.90 10.87 16.27
N TYR A 108 -3.76 10.67 16.93
CA TYR A 108 -3.00 11.66 17.73
C TYR A 108 -3.72 12.23 18.95
N ASN A 109 -4.99 11.91 19.17
CA ASN A 109 -5.81 12.53 20.20
C ASN A 109 -5.62 11.91 21.59
N GLU A 110 -4.94 12.64 22.48
CA GLU A 110 -4.73 12.30 23.89
C GLU A 110 -5.34 13.35 24.84
N THR A 111 -6.21 14.22 24.32
CA THR A 111 -6.85 15.32 25.08
C THR A 111 -7.65 14.88 26.31
N THR A 112 -8.06 13.61 26.36
CA THR A 112 -8.73 13.00 27.52
C THR A 112 -8.23 11.57 27.72
N PRO A 113 -8.37 10.97 28.92
CA PRO A 113 -7.98 9.58 29.17
C PRO A 113 -8.65 8.58 28.21
N LEU A 114 -9.92 8.80 27.86
CA LEU A 114 -10.63 7.97 26.89
C LEU A 114 -10.02 8.11 25.49
N ASN A 115 -9.70 9.33 25.05
CA ASN A 115 -9.10 9.55 23.72
C ASN A 115 -7.72 8.89 23.63
N ALA A 116 -6.90 9.04 24.67
CA ALA A 116 -5.61 8.36 24.76
C ALA A 116 -5.76 6.83 24.72
N ALA A 117 -6.68 6.25 25.50
CA ALA A 117 -6.92 4.80 25.47
C ALA A 117 -7.36 4.30 24.09
N LEU A 118 -8.23 5.05 23.41
CA LEU A 118 -8.68 4.73 22.05
C LEU A 118 -7.55 4.85 21.03
N TRP A 119 -6.72 5.90 21.11
CA TRP A 119 -5.51 6.04 20.30
C TRP A 119 -4.60 4.82 20.47
N GLN A 120 -4.34 4.42 21.73
CA GLN A 120 -3.40 3.34 22.07
C GLN A 120 -3.92 1.98 21.59
N ALA A 121 -5.24 1.78 21.67
CA ALA A 121 -5.89 0.61 21.12
C ALA A 121 -5.72 0.52 19.59
N MET A 122 -5.85 1.65 18.87
CA MET A 122 -5.61 1.69 17.43
C MET A 122 -4.12 1.42 17.10
N GLY A 123 -3.20 2.09 17.79
CA GLY A 123 -1.76 1.82 17.65
C GLY A 123 -1.39 0.34 17.85
N THR A 124 -2.03 -0.33 18.81
CA THR A 124 -1.85 -1.77 19.03
C THR A 124 -2.49 -2.59 17.90
N ALA A 125 -3.73 -2.26 17.53
CA ALA A 125 -4.49 -2.97 16.50
C ALA A 125 -3.76 -2.95 15.14
N ILE A 126 -3.22 -1.81 14.73
CA ILE A 126 -2.49 -1.69 13.46
C ILE A 126 -1.19 -2.51 13.47
N MET A 127 -0.47 -2.57 14.59
CA MET A 127 0.73 -3.40 14.71
C MET A 127 0.42 -4.90 14.60
N VAL A 128 -0.68 -5.34 15.22
CA VAL A 128 -1.16 -6.72 15.10
C VAL A 128 -1.61 -7.01 13.66
N LEU A 129 -2.31 -6.08 13.02
CA LEU A 129 -2.74 -6.19 11.62
C LEU A 129 -1.53 -6.35 10.68
N PHE A 130 -0.48 -5.54 10.86
CA PHE A 130 0.75 -5.64 10.09
C PHE A 130 1.51 -6.95 10.33
N ALA A 131 1.60 -7.39 11.59
CA ALA A 131 2.22 -8.67 11.92
C ALA A 131 1.45 -9.84 11.26
N ALA A 132 0.13 -9.80 11.29
CA ALA A 132 -0.71 -10.79 10.63
C ALA A 132 -0.56 -10.77 9.10
N GLN A 133 -0.50 -9.59 8.47
CA GLN A 133 -0.17 -9.45 7.05
C GLN A 133 1.19 -10.06 6.71
N PHE A 134 2.20 -9.79 7.54
CA PHE A 134 3.53 -10.36 7.38
C PHE A 134 3.47 -11.89 7.45
N VAL A 135 2.71 -12.46 8.39
CA VAL A 135 2.50 -13.91 8.49
C VAL A 135 1.84 -14.49 7.24
N VAL A 136 0.76 -13.88 6.74
CA VAL A 136 0.09 -14.33 5.50
C VAL A 136 1.08 -14.36 4.33
N THR A 137 1.84 -13.28 4.16
CA THR A 137 2.79 -13.14 3.06
C THR A 137 3.98 -14.09 3.22
N ALA A 138 4.49 -14.28 4.43
CA ALA A 138 5.57 -15.22 4.72
C ALA A 138 5.14 -16.67 4.47
N VAL A 139 3.90 -17.05 4.82
CA VAL A 139 3.35 -18.38 4.50
C VAL A 139 3.28 -18.59 2.98
N LEU A 140 2.88 -17.57 2.23
CA LEU A 140 2.83 -17.61 0.77
C LEU A 140 4.24 -17.71 0.16
N LEU A 141 5.21 -16.97 0.69
CA LEU A 141 6.62 -17.01 0.26
C LEU A 141 7.32 -18.35 0.57
N ARG A 142 6.91 -19.05 1.63
CA ARG A 142 7.41 -20.39 1.97
C ARG A 142 6.93 -21.49 1.04
N GLN A 143 5.85 -21.25 0.28
CA GLN A 143 5.46 -22.18 -0.77
C GLN A 143 6.51 -22.16 -1.86
N ARG A 144 6.81 -23.32 -2.48
CA ARG A 144 7.68 -23.37 -3.66
C ARG A 144 7.04 -22.54 -4.78
N GLN A 145 7.54 -21.32 -4.95
CA GLN A 145 7.15 -20.46 -6.05
C GLN A 145 7.79 -21.04 -7.31
N ALA A 146 6.99 -21.67 -8.17
CA ALA A 146 7.46 -22.20 -9.45
C ALA A 146 7.88 -21.07 -10.42
N ASP A 147 7.41 -19.84 -10.19
CA ASP A 147 7.67 -18.66 -11.00
C ASP A 147 8.48 -17.63 -10.20
N ARG A 148 9.67 -17.29 -10.71
CA ARG A 148 10.57 -16.29 -10.09
C ARG A 148 9.94 -14.90 -10.05
N VAL A 149 9.13 -14.56 -11.05
CA VAL A 149 8.50 -13.23 -11.19
C VAL A 149 7.51 -13.01 -10.04
N ALA A 150 6.60 -13.97 -9.82
CA ALA A 150 5.66 -13.95 -8.70
C ALA A 150 6.40 -13.91 -7.35
N GLY A 151 7.48 -14.69 -7.22
CA GLY A 151 8.32 -14.68 -6.03
C GLY A 151 8.95 -13.31 -5.75
N TYR A 152 9.43 -12.59 -6.77
CA TYR A 152 9.95 -11.23 -6.60
C TYR A 152 8.84 -10.24 -6.25
N GLY A 153 7.69 -10.31 -6.93
CA GLY A 153 6.55 -9.43 -6.65
C GLY A 153 6.10 -9.48 -5.18
N LEU A 154 6.02 -10.68 -4.60
CA LEU A 154 5.68 -10.86 -3.18
C LEU A 154 6.78 -10.37 -2.22
N ARG A 155 8.06 -10.68 -2.49
CA ARG A 155 9.17 -10.26 -1.61
C ARG A 155 9.36 -8.75 -1.60
N LEU A 156 9.35 -8.14 -2.78
CA LEU A 156 9.46 -6.70 -2.95
C LEU A 156 8.21 -6.01 -2.39
N GLY A 157 7.02 -6.55 -2.65
CA GLY A 157 5.78 -6.02 -2.08
C GLY A 157 5.78 -6.01 -0.55
N LEU A 158 6.23 -7.11 0.07
CA LEU A 158 6.39 -7.20 1.52
C LEU A 158 7.42 -6.20 2.04
N GLY A 159 8.64 -6.22 1.49
CA GLY A 159 9.73 -5.35 1.94
C GLY A 159 9.40 -3.87 1.80
N LEU A 160 8.79 -3.46 0.68
CA LEU A 160 8.41 -2.06 0.45
C LEU A 160 7.17 -1.64 1.24
N SER A 161 6.27 -2.57 1.57
CA SER A 161 5.19 -2.26 2.53
C SER A 161 5.72 -2.00 3.95
N LEU A 162 6.79 -2.69 4.36
CA LEU A 162 7.49 -2.38 5.62
C LEU A 162 8.20 -1.01 5.55
N LEU A 163 8.76 -0.63 4.39
CA LEU A 163 9.28 0.71 4.17
C LEU A 163 8.17 1.77 4.28
N GLY A 164 6.99 1.50 3.70
CA GLY A 164 5.80 2.33 3.86
C GLY A 164 5.39 2.49 5.32
N LEU A 165 5.39 1.40 6.09
CA LEU A 165 5.13 1.44 7.53
C LEU A 165 6.17 2.31 8.27
N ALA A 166 7.46 2.17 7.94
CA ALA A 166 8.52 3.00 8.51
C ALA A 166 8.33 4.50 8.21
N ALA A 167 7.77 4.85 7.06
CA ALA A 167 7.45 6.24 6.71
C ALA A 167 6.35 6.88 7.60
N ALA A 168 5.62 6.10 8.39
CA ALA A 168 4.69 6.61 9.40
C ALA A 168 5.35 6.96 10.74
N ILE A 169 6.59 6.52 11.00
CA ILE A 169 7.29 6.79 12.27
C ILE A 169 7.35 8.29 12.58
N PRO A 170 7.74 9.19 11.66
CA PRO A 170 7.79 10.61 11.97
C PRO A 170 6.42 11.21 12.31
N MET A 171 5.31 10.57 11.90
CA MET A 171 3.97 11.09 12.17
C MET A 171 3.51 10.90 13.62
N VAL A 172 4.09 9.93 14.32
CA VAL A 172 3.73 9.58 15.71
C VAL A 172 4.73 10.10 16.74
N LEU A 173 5.82 10.71 16.29
CA LEU A 173 6.77 11.36 17.19
C LEU A 173 6.18 12.70 17.67
N PRO A 174 6.41 13.06 18.95
CA PRO A 174 6.03 14.37 19.45
C PRO A 174 6.61 15.47 18.57
N THR A 175 5.75 16.35 18.05
CA THR A 175 6.21 17.54 17.32
C THR A 175 6.77 18.55 18.33
N ALA A 176 7.79 19.32 17.92
CA ALA A 176 8.40 20.33 18.80
C ALA A 176 7.44 21.44 19.23
N ALA A 177 6.31 21.59 18.51
CA ALA A 177 5.20 22.47 18.86
C ALA A 177 3.89 21.82 18.39
N PRO A 178 3.17 21.08 19.25
CA PRO A 178 1.83 20.64 18.89
C PRO A 178 0.92 21.87 18.85
N ASP A 179 0.27 22.10 17.70
CA ASP A 179 -0.68 23.21 17.50
C ASP A 179 -1.86 23.16 18.50
N THR A 180 -2.11 21.99 19.09
CA THR A 180 -3.20 21.76 20.05
C THR A 180 -2.71 20.91 21.21
N PRO A 181 -2.83 21.37 22.48
CA PRO A 181 -2.49 20.58 23.65
C PRO A 181 -3.20 19.22 23.66
N GLY A 182 -2.47 18.15 23.96
CA GLY A 182 -3.01 16.79 23.95
C GLY A 182 -3.12 16.16 22.54
N ILE A 183 -2.57 16.79 21.50
CA ILE A 183 -2.35 16.15 20.20
C ILE A 183 -0.87 15.75 20.08
N ALA A 184 -0.59 14.45 20.00
CA ALA A 184 0.77 13.90 20.14
C ALA A 184 1.57 13.77 18.83
N GLY A 185 0.94 13.95 17.67
CA GLY A 185 1.57 13.76 16.37
C GLY A 185 0.84 14.48 15.24
N ALA A 186 1.42 14.45 14.05
CA ALA A 186 0.92 15.13 12.86
C ALA A 186 1.46 14.46 11.60
N HIS A 187 0.78 14.61 10.48
CA HIS A 187 1.29 14.15 9.19
C HIS A 187 1.77 15.27 8.27
N SER A 188 1.35 16.50 8.54
CA SER A 188 1.77 17.69 7.81
C SER A 188 3.15 18.16 8.26
N VAL A 189 3.96 18.65 7.32
CA VAL A 189 5.33 19.11 7.57
C VAL A 189 5.49 20.53 7.06
N GLY A 190 6.03 21.41 7.91
CA GLY A 190 6.22 22.83 7.61
C GLY A 190 4.94 23.67 7.67
N VAL A 191 3.80 23.06 8.00
CA VAL A 191 2.49 23.71 8.16
C VAL A 191 1.66 23.00 9.24
N PRO A 192 0.69 23.68 9.88
CA PRO A 192 -0.26 23.06 10.80
C PRO A 192 -1.07 21.92 10.18
N ASP A 193 -1.43 20.93 10.99
CA ASP A 193 -2.27 19.81 10.56
C ASP A 193 -3.74 20.24 10.39
N GLY A 194 -4.46 19.63 9.45
CA GLY A 194 -5.85 19.98 9.15
C GLY A 194 -6.06 21.23 8.27
N GLY A 195 -4.98 21.76 7.68
CA GLY A 195 -5.04 22.81 6.66
C GLY A 195 -5.57 22.36 5.29
N PRO A 196 -5.52 23.22 4.25
CA PRO A 196 -6.03 22.92 2.92
C PRO A 196 -5.40 21.69 2.29
N GLY A 197 -6.23 20.71 1.91
CA GLY A 197 -5.81 19.43 1.36
C GLY A 197 -6.42 19.11 0.00
N LEU A 198 -5.81 18.17 -0.73
CA LEU A 198 -6.35 17.64 -1.98
C LEU A 198 -7.73 17.01 -1.75
N PRO A 199 -8.67 17.13 -2.71
CA PRO A 199 -9.95 16.45 -2.64
C PRO A 199 -9.78 14.96 -2.40
N LEU A 200 -10.71 14.38 -1.63
CA LEU A 200 -10.75 12.97 -1.25
C LEU A 200 -9.60 12.48 -0.37
N VAL A 201 -8.33 12.68 -0.71
CA VAL A 201 -7.20 12.16 0.08
C VAL A 201 -6.81 13.08 1.24
N GLY A 202 -7.03 14.38 1.10
CA GLY A 202 -6.76 15.39 2.12
C GLY A 202 -5.28 15.73 2.29
N TRP A 203 -4.41 15.32 1.36
CA TRP A 203 -2.97 15.60 1.43
C TRP A 203 -2.70 17.09 1.31
N SER A 204 -1.80 17.63 2.15
CA SER A 204 -1.51 19.06 2.19
C SER A 204 -1.17 19.65 0.82
N THR A 205 -1.79 20.79 0.50
CA THR A 205 -1.53 21.55 -0.74
C THR A 205 -0.62 22.75 -0.53
N VAL A 206 -0.25 23.01 0.73
CA VAL A 206 0.51 24.19 1.19
C VAL A 206 1.79 23.83 1.93
N GLY A 207 1.94 22.57 2.38
CA GLY A 207 3.18 22.03 2.94
C GLY A 207 3.38 20.56 2.61
N GLY A 208 4.36 19.92 3.25
CA GLY A 208 4.64 18.50 3.08
C GLY A 208 3.60 17.62 3.75
N ASP A 209 3.43 16.38 3.26
CA ASP A 209 2.49 15.42 3.84
C ASP A 209 3.07 13.99 3.83
N LEU A 210 3.41 13.48 5.00
CA LEU A 210 4.06 12.18 5.15
C LEU A 210 3.14 11.02 4.75
N ARG A 211 1.81 11.23 4.70
CA ARG A 211 0.86 10.20 4.25
C ARG A 211 1.08 9.79 2.82
N VAL A 212 1.67 10.63 1.97
CA VAL A 212 1.89 10.29 0.57
C VAL A 212 2.90 9.14 0.44
N GLY A 213 4.09 9.31 1.04
CA GLY A 213 5.12 8.28 1.06
C GLY A 213 4.67 7.02 1.77
N HIS A 214 4.02 7.17 2.94
CA HIS A 214 3.43 6.06 3.67
C HIS A 214 2.40 5.28 2.82
N PHE A 215 1.43 5.98 2.22
CA PHE A 215 0.39 5.40 1.37
C PHE A 215 1.01 4.61 0.21
N VAL A 216 1.91 5.24 -0.56
CA VAL A 216 2.57 4.58 -1.69
C VAL A 216 3.33 3.35 -1.21
N GLY A 217 4.15 3.47 -0.16
CA GLY A 217 4.90 2.33 0.38
C GLY A 217 4.00 1.17 0.79
N LEU A 218 2.92 1.42 1.54
CA LEU A 218 1.98 0.38 1.98
C LEU A 218 1.35 -0.40 0.81
N HIS A 219 1.01 0.29 -0.28
CA HIS A 219 0.36 -0.31 -1.44
C HIS A 219 1.31 -1.17 -2.29
N ALA A 220 2.61 -1.25 -1.97
CA ALA A 220 3.54 -2.11 -2.68
C ALA A 220 3.12 -3.59 -2.66
N LEU A 221 2.49 -4.05 -1.56
CA LEU A 221 2.02 -5.43 -1.44
C LEU A 221 0.79 -5.73 -2.33
N GLN A 222 0.10 -4.70 -2.83
CA GLN A 222 -0.92 -4.83 -3.87
C GLN A 222 -0.31 -4.66 -5.26
N ALA A 223 0.47 -3.60 -5.45
CA ALA A 223 0.99 -3.19 -6.75
C ALA A 223 1.97 -4.19 -7.35
N LEU A 224 2.95 -4.69 -6.58
CA LEU A 224 4.01 -5.54 -7.14
C LEU A 224 3.56 -6.97 -7.43
N PRO A 225 2.74 -7.63 -6.58
CA PRO A 225 2.13 -8.90 -6.96
C PRO A 225 1.22 -8.76 -8.18
N LEU A 226 0.44 -7.68 -8.27
CA LEU A 226 -0.39 -7.41 -9.45
C LEU A 226 0.47 -7.23 -10.71
N LEU A 227 1.57 -6.47 -10.62
CA LEU A 227 2.50 -6.30 -11.73
C LEU A 227 3.12 -7.63 -12.18
N ALA A 228 3.47 -8.51 -11.24
CA ALA A 228 3.95 -9.86 -11.57
C ALA A 228 2.92 -10.67 -12.38
N LEU A 229 1.63 -10.60 -12.00
CA LEU A 229 0.55 -11.23 -12.78
C LEU A 229 0.43 -10.64 -14.18
N LEU A 230 0.48 -9.31 -14.28
CA LEU A 230 0.35 -8.60 -15.56
C LEU A 230 1.52 -8.93 -16.49
N LEU A 231 2.74 -9.00 -15.97
CA LEU A 231 3.92 -9.44 -16.72
C LEU A 231 3.76 -10.89 -17.19
N GLY A 232 3.28 -11.80 -16.34
CA GLY A 232 2.99 -13.18 -16.75
C GLY A 232 1.91 -13.28 -17.83
N ARG A 233 0.89 -12.41 -17.77
CA ARG A 233 -0.27 -12.44 -18.68
C ARG A 233 -0.01 -11.78 -20.04
N PHE A 234 0.72 -10.68 -20.06
CA PHE A 234 0.88 -9.83 -21.25
C PHE A 234 2.31 -9.86 -21.82
N ALA A 235 3.31 -10.11 -20.99
CA ALA A 235 4.71 -10.28 -21.39
C ALA A 235 5.16 -11.75 -21.34
N GLY A 236 4.22 -12.68 -21.56
CA GLY A 236 4.48 -14.12 -21.58
C GLY A 236 5.44 -14.55 -22.70
N HIS A 237 5.54 -13.74 -23.76
CA HIS A 237 6.48 -13.93 -24.87
C HIS A 237 7.94 -13.63 -24.49
N LEU A 238 8.17 -12.91 -23.39
CA LEU A 238 9.53 -12.64 -22.90
C LEU A 238 10.09 -13.82 -22.11
N ASP A 239 11.40 -13.92 -22.01
CA ASP A 239 12.08 -14.85 -21.13
C ASP A 239 11.71 -14.62 -19.64
N GLU A 240 11.58 -15.68 -18.85
CA GLU A 240 11.30 -15.56 -17.41
C GLU A 240 12.38 -14.74 -16.68
N ALA A 241 13.65 -14.91 -17.09
CA ALA A 241 14.75 -14.13 -16.55
C ALA A 241 14.62 -12.62 -16.85
N VAL A 242 14.09 -12.25 -18.02
CA VAL A 242 13.86 -10.86 -18.41
C VAL A 242 12.72 -10.29 -17.58
N ARG A 243 11.58 -10.99 -17.50
CA ARG A 243 10.45 -10.57 -16.64
C ARG A 243 10.87 -10.41 -15.18
N ALA A 244 11.70 -11.31 -14.67
CA ALA A 244 12.20 -11.25 -13.30
C ALA A 244 13.10 -10.02 -13.09
N ARG A 245 13.96 -9.67 -14.04
CA ARG A 245 14.77 -8.44 -13.99
C ARG A 245 13.90 -7.18 -14.09
N LEU A 246 12.88 -7.17 -14.94
CA LEU A 246 11.90 -6.08 -14.99
C LEU A 246 11.19 -5.90 -13.65
N MET A 247 10.90 -6.99 -12.96
CA MET A 247 10.31 -6.94 -11.61
C MET A 247 11.25 -6.29 -10.59
N LEU A 248 12.57 -6.56 -10.68
CA LEU A 248 13.57 -5.90 -9.84
C LEU A 248 13.69 -4.40 -10.15
N VAL A 249 13.69 -4.02 -11.43
CA VAL A 249 13.70 -2.60 -11.86
C VAL A 249 12.46 -1.88 -11.32
N ALA A 250 11.27 -2.47 -11.48
CA ALA A 250 10.03 -1.90 -10.96
C ALA A 250 10.03 -1.80 -9.43
N GLY A 251 10.56 -2.81 -8.71
CA GLY A 251 10.71 -2.75 -7.26
C GLY A 251 11.65 -1.63 -6.80
N ALA A 252 12.81 -1.48 -7.46
CA ALA A 252 13.74 -0.41 -7.17
C ALA A 252 13.13 0.98 -7.46
N ALA A 253 12.43 1.13 -8.58
CA ALA A 253 11.72 2.35 -8.93
C ALA A 253 10.62 2.69 -7.90
N TYR A 254 9.83 1.70 -7.48
CA TYR A 254 8.77 1.87 -6.49
C TYR A 254 9.32 2.24 -5.10
N GLY A 255 10.41 1.59 -4.68
CA GLY A 255 11.10 1.92 -3.44
C GLY A 255 11.71 3.32 -3.47
N GLY A 256 12.40 3.66 -4.56
CA GLY A 256 12.93 5.01 -4.80
C GLY A 256 11.83 6.07 -4.77
N LEU A 257 10.68 5.80 -5.41
CA LEU A 257 9.52 6.67 -5.39
C LEU A 257 8.98 6.88 -3.97
N THR A 258 8.87 5.80 -3.19
CA THR A 258 8.42 5.85 -1.79
C THR A 258 9.35 6.74 -0.95
N VAL A 259 10.67 6.59 -1.12
CA VAL A 259 11.68 7.41 -0.43
C VAL A 259 11.60 8.86 -0.89
N LEU A 260 11.52 9.13 -2.19
CA LEU A 260 11.43 10.49 -2.73
C LEU A 260 10.18 11.22 -2.26
N LEU A 261 9.03 10.55 -2.22
CA LEU A 261 7.78 11.15 -1.73
C LEU A 261 7.87 11.46 -0.23
N THR A 262 8.47 10.57 0.56
CA THR A 262 8.71 10.81 2.00
C THR A 262 9.69 11.97 2.20
N TRP A 263 10.77 12.00 1.42
CA TRP A 263 11.78 13.06 1.46
C TRP A 263 11.20 14.41 1.03
N GLN A 264 10.41 14.47 -0.05
CA GLN A 264 9.68 15.67 -0.46
C GLN A 264 8.79 16.20 0.66
N ALA A 265 8.04 15.31 1.33
CA ALA A 265 7.21 15.68 2.46
C ALA A 265 8.06 16.22 3.62
N LEU A 266 9.18 15.58 3.96
CA LEU A 266 10.10 16.05 5.00
C LEU A 266 10.75 17.41 4.67
N ARG A 267 10.84 17.78 3.39
CA ARG A 267 11.24 19.13 2.94
C ARG A 267 10.13 20.18 3.06
N GLY A 268 8.96 19.81 3.57
CA GLY A 268 7.80 20.71 3.69
C GLY A 268 7.16 21.06 2.36
N GLN A 269 7.40 20.28 1.30
CA GLN A 269 6.89 20.60 -0.04
C GLN A 269 5.54 19.92 -0.33
N PRO A 270 4.53 20.67 -0.81
CA PRO A 270 3.32 20.07 -1.34
C PRO A 270 3.62 19.08 -2.45
N LEU A 271 2.84 18.00 -2.53
CA LEU A 271 2.99 16.96 -3.56
C LEU A 271 3.04 17.55 -4.98
N LEU A 272 2.13 18.49 -5.27
CA LEU A 272 1.94 19.07 -6.60
C LEU A 272 2.71 20.37 -6.84
N ARG A 273 3.53 20.82 -5.88
CA ARG A 273 4.38 22.02 -6.02
C ARG A 273 5.83 21.73 -5.56
N PRO A 274 6.51 20.73 -6.16
CA PRO A 274 7.91 20.47 -5.87
C PRO A 274 8.81 21.61 -6.39
N ASP A 275 9.95 21.82 -5.74
CA ASP A 275 10.98 22.72 -6.27
C ASP A 275 11.86 22.04 -7.33
N GLY A 276 12.79 22.80 -7.92
CA GLY A 276 13.69 22.30 -8.97
C GLY A 276 14.54 21.11 -8.53
N LEU A 277 15.01 21.07 -7.28
CA LEU A 277 15.80 19.96 -6.76
C LEU A 277 14.96 18.67 -6.65
N THR A 278 13.73 18.79 -6.12
CA THR A 278 12.81 17.66 -6.03
C THR A 278 12.45 17.14 -7.43
N LEU A 279 12.12 18.04 -8.37
CA LEU A 279 11.86 17.67 -9.76
C LEU A 279 13.05 16.97 -10.43
N ALA A 280 14.27 17.46 -10.21
CA ALA A 280 15.47 16.83 -10.72
C ALA A 280 15.66 15.41 -10.16
N ALA A 281 15.41 15.20 -8.85
CA ALA A 281 15.48 13.87 -8.23
C ALA A 281 14.45 12.89 -8.83
N PHE A 282 13.21 13.33 -9.07
CA PHE A 282 12.20 12.55 -9.79
C PHE A 282 12.64 12.26 -11.23
N GLY A 283 13.21 13.24 -11.93
CA GLY A 283 13.75 13.09 -13.28
C GLY A 283 14.87 12.04 -13.36
N VAL A 284 15.79 12.05 -12.40
CA VAL A 284 16.87 11.04 -12.28
C VAL A 284 16.29 9.65 -12.04
N LEU A 285 15.33 9.50 -11.13
CA LEU A 285 14.68 8.21 -10.88
C LEU A 285 13.97 7.69 -12.14
N ALA A 286 13.23 8.55 -12.84
CA ALA A 286 12.54 8.19 -14.07
C ALA A 286 13.53 7.79 -15.18
N ALA A 287 14.58 8.58 -15.40
CA ALA A 287 15.61 8.30 -16.40
C ALA A 287 16.36 7.00 -16.11
N ALA A 288 16.75 6.76 -14.85
CA ALA A 288 17.39 5.54 -14.42
C ALA A 288 16.48 4.31 -14.61
N THR A 289 15.19 4.45 -14.29
CA THR A 289 14.18 3.38 -14.48
C THR A 289 14.06 3.03 -15.97
N VAL A 290 13.89 4.03 -16.84
CA VAL A 290 13.79 3.82 -18.30
C VAL A 290 15.07 3.19 -18.84
N ALA A 291 16.24 3.71 -18.46
CA ALA A 291 17.53 3.17 -18.91
C ALA A 291 17.70 1.70 -18.50
N ALA A 292 17.36 1.35 -17.25
CA ALA A 292 17.42 -0.02 -16.75
C ALA A 292 16.43 -0.93 -17.48
N THR A 293 15.19 -0.50 -17.72
CA THR A 293 14.20 -1.24 -18.50
C THR A 293 14.68 -1.50 -19.93
N VAL A 294 15.20 -0.48 -20.62
CA VAL A 294 15.73 -0.61 -21.99
C VAL A 294 16.93 -1.57 -22.02
N ALA A 295 17.84 -1.48 -21.05
CA ALA A 295 18.99 -2.38 -20.96
C ALA A 295 18.55 -3.84 -20.77
N VAL A 296 17.54 -4.09 -19.92
CA VAL A 296 16.98 -5.43 -19.70
C VAL A 296 16.36 -6.01 -20.98
N LEU A 297 15.58 -5.20 -21.71
CA LEU A 297 14.91 -5.64 -22.95
C LEU A 297 15.89 -5.83 -24.12
N ARG A 298 16.92 -4.99 -24.24
CA ARG A 298 17.95 -5.15 -25.29
C ARG A 298 18.76 -6.43 -25.12
N GLY A 299 18.99 -6.86 -23.87
CA GLY A 299 19.70 -8.11 -23.58
C GLY A 299 18.96 -9.38 -24.05
N GLU A 300 17.65 -9.30 -24.28
CA GLU A 300 16.83 -10.40 -24.80
C GLU A 300 16.97 -10.55 -26.32
N GLY A 301 16.82 -9.44 -27.05
CA GLY A 301 16.95 -9.45 -28.51
C GLY A 301 18.33 -9.87 -29.02
N GLY A 302 19.38 -9.74 -28.19
CA GLY A 302 20.72 -10.26 -28.49
C GLY A 302 20.77 -11.79 -28.51
N LYS A 303 20.16 -12.45 -27.52
CA LYS A 303 20.11 -13.91 -27.43
C LYS A 303 19.31 -14.54 -28.56
N ASP A 304 18.17 -13.94 -28.92
CA ASP A 304 17.35 -14.40 -30.04
C ASP A 304 18.09 -14.31 -31.38
N ARG A 305 18.93 -13.29 -31.55
CA ARG A 305 19.74 -13.11 -32.76
C ARG A 305 20.86 -14.15 -32.85
N GLU A 306 21.56 -14.40 -31.75
CA GLU A 306 22.61 -15.45 -31.69
C GLU A 306 22.02 -16.84 -31.92
N GLY A 307 20.88 -17.16 -31.32
CA GLY A 307 20.20 -18.45 -31.53
C GLY A 307 19.77 -18.67 -32.98
N ARG A 308 19.19 -17.65 -33.63
CA ARG A 308 18.85 -17.72 -35.07
C ARG A 308 20.08 -17.86 -35.95
N ALA A 309 21.18 -17.18 -35.62
CA ALA A 309 22.43 -17.27 -36.37
C ALA A 309 23.04 -18.68 -36.30
N TRP A 310 23.01 -19.32 -35.12
CA TRP A 310 23.48 -20.69 -34.93
C TRP A 310 22.65 -21.70 -35.74
N VAL A 311 21.31 -21.65 -35.66
CA VAL A 311 20.43 -22.53 -36.45
C VAL A 311 20.67 -22.36 -37.95
N ALA A 312 20.84 -21.12 -38.42
CA ALA A 312 21.13 -20.84 -39.82
C ALA A 312 22.54 -21.29 -40.26
N GLN A 313 23.47 -21.50 -39.33
CA GLN A 313 24.80 -22.03 -39.61
C GLN A 313 24.78 -23.57 -39.66
N GLU A 314 24.00 -24.21 -38.79
CA GLU A 314 23.85 -25.67 -38.76
C GLU A 314 23.04 -26.18 -39.97
N ALA A 315 22.02 -25.44 -40.41
CA ALA A 315 21.26 -25.79 -41.63
C ALA A 315 22.06 -25.67 -42.94
N ARG A 316 23.29 -25.13 -42.88
CA ARG A 316 24.22 -25.02 -44.02
C ARG A 316 25.33 -26.08 -44.01
N ARG A 317 25.33 -26.96 -43.01
CA ARG A 317 26.22 -28.13 -42.92
C ARG A 317 25.46 -29.37 -43.35
#